data_AF-A0A444LKN1-F1
#
_entry.id   AF-A0A444LKN1-F1
#
_cell.length_a   1.000
_cell.length_b   1.000
_cell.length_c   1.000
_cell.angle_alpha   90.00
_cell.angle_beta   90.00
_cell.angle_gamma   90.00
#
_symmetry.space_group_name_H-M   'P 1'
#
loop_
_entity.id
_entity.type
_entity.pdbx_description
1 polymer ?
#
loop_
_entity_poly.entity_id
_entity_poly.type
_entity_poly.pdbx_seq_one_letter_code
_entity_poly.pdbx_strand_id
1 'polypeptide(L)'
;MTERDSGQGGVGTTSSSYASFKDQAASYGDGQATQASPSSQSPAVDIKQKVSEDLRSVQQKAQDGIADVTDKAKDTASKQKNMVAEKVSGIAAAMEKIGSELEQGDQADIGRMTKNLSTSIRKFSEDIKDRDLGQIAEMAEDFGRKQPLAFLGIAAVAGIAATRFLTASASRHGSSNAPVSPQAGAFGAATSSSAYPSSGSVTTEDKTHG
;
A
#
# COMPACT_ATOMS: atom_id res chain seq x y z
N MET A 1 77.80 -9.42 -10.52
CA MET A 1 77.62 -10.00 -11.87
C MET A 1 77.31 -11.48 -11.64
N THR A 2 76.02 -11.78 -11.46
CA THR A 2 75.11 -12.45 -12.43
C THR A 2 75.19 -13.98 -12.23
N GLU A 3 74.14 -14.82 -12.26
CA GLU A 3 72.74 -14.79 -12.75
C GLU A 3 71.88 -15.64 -11.72
N ARG A 4 70.60 -15.39 -11.40
CA ARG A 4 69.34 -15.83 -12.08
C ARG A 4 69.41 -17.25 -12.68
N ASP A 5 68.44 -18.17 -12.65
CA ASP A 5 67.07 -18.30 -12.10
C ASP A 5 66.66 -19.80 -12.29
N SER A 6 65.64 -20.45 -11.72
CA SER A 6 64.51 -20.15 -10.82
C SER A 6 64.22 -21.42 -9.97
N GLY A 7 62.97 -21.63 -9.47
CA GLY A 7 62.39 -22.98 -9.35
C GLY A 7 62.00 -23.50 -7.96
N GLN A 8 61.09 -22.82 -7.24
CA GLN A 8 60.28 -23.44 -6.18
C GLN A 8 58.83 -23.58 -6.62
N GLY A 9 58.29 -24.80 -6.52
CA GLY A 9 56.92 -25.11 -6.90
C GLY A 9 55.91 -24.57 -5.89
N GLY A 10 54.91 -23.83 -6.36
CA GLY A 10 53.80 -23.36 -5.54
C GLY A 10 52.82 -24.48 -5.24
N VAL A 11 52.63 -24.81 -3.96
CA VAL A 11 51.49 -25.62 -3.50
C VAL A 11 50.32 -24.67 -3.27
N GLY A 12 49.39 -24.64 -4.23
CA GLY A 12 48.15 -23.87 -4.08
C GLY A 12 47.21 -24.54 -3.09
N THR A 13 47.19 -24.07 -1.85
CA THR A 13 46.10 -24.37 -0.90
C THR A 13 44.89 -23.49 -1.21
N THR A 14 43.78 -24.14 -1.55
CA THR A 14 42.52 -23.48 -1.90
C THR A 14 41.86 -22.84 -0.69
N SER A 15 41.45 -21.58 -0.83
CA SER A 15 40.65 -20.87 0.17
C SER A 15 39.33 -21.59 0.45
N SER A 16 39.00 -21.76 1.74
CA SER A 16 37.62 -21.89 2.18
C SER A 16 37.33 -20.82 3.23
N SER A 17 36.79 -19.69 2.76
CA SER A 17 36.56 -18.47 3.53
C SER A 17 35.28 -18.58 4.37
N TYR A 18 35.41 -19.02 5.63
CA TYR A 18 34.31 -19.08 6.60
C TYR A 18 34.64 -18.49 7.97
N ALA A 19 35.33 -17.33 8.01
CA ALA A 19 35.38 -16.44 9.18
C ALA A 19 36.04 -15.09 8.83
N SER A 20 35.25 -14.08 8.43
CA SER A 20 35.58 -12.63 8.52
C SER A 20 34.48 -11.76 7.87
N PHE A 21 33.44 -11.45 8.63
CA PHE A 21 32.41 -10.46 8.24
C PHE A 21 32.00 -9.58 9.45
N LYS A 22 32.99 -9.08 10.21
CA LYS A 22 32.76 -8.19 11.36
C LYS A 22 33.66 -6.96 11.48
N ASP A 23 34.69 -6.82 10.66
CA ASP A 23 35.70 -5.75 10.79
C ASP A 23 35.85 -4.86 9.54
N GLN A 24 34.75 -4.66 8.80
CA GLN A 24 34.71 -3.68 7.69
C GLN A 24 33.61 -2.63 7.91
N ALA A 25 33.76 -1.88 9.00
CA ALA A 25 32.95 -0.69 9.33
C ALA A 25 33.81 0.45 9.90
N ALA A 26 35.12 0.42 9.68
CA ALA A 26 36.06 1.45 10.10
C ALA A 26 36.98 1.85 8.92
N SER A 27 37.36 3.13 8.86
CA SER A 27 38.27 3.72 7.87
C SER A 27 37.73 3.90 6.43
N TYR A 28 36.70 4.73 6.29
CA TYR A 28 36.72 5.79 5.27
C TYR A 28 36.30 7.10 5.93
N GLY A 29 37.25 7.99 6.14
CA GLY A 29 37.02 9.36 6.55
C GLY A 29 37.79 10.31 5.65
N ASP A 30 37.09 11.25 5.04
CA ASP A 30 37.39 12.70 5.05
C ASP A 30 36.39 13.38 4.10
N GLY A 31 35.77 14.48 4.52
CA GLY A 31 34.70 15.11 3.73
C GLY A 31 33.70 15.94 4.53
N GLN A 32 34.12 17.13 4.94
CA GLN A 32 33.27 18.22 5.43
C GLN A 32 32.40 17.92 6.65
N ALA A 33 33.01 18.04 7.83
CA ALA A 33 32.28 18.42 9.04
C ALA A 33 31.69 19.84 8.83
N THR A 34 30.43 19.92 8.40
CA THR A 34 29.67 21.16 8.48
C THR A 34 29.54 21.55 9.94
N GLN A 35 29.98 22.77 10.25
CA GLN A 35 30.03 23.31 11.60
C GLN A 35 28.61 23.57 12.11
N ALA A 36 27.97 22.55 12.67
CA ALA A 36 26.66 22.63 13.29
C ALA A 36 26.76 23.48 14.58
N SER A 37 26.52 24.78 14.44
CA SER A 37 26.41 25.71 15.57
C SER A 37 25.35 25.24 16.57
N PRO A 38 25.58 25.40 17.88
CA PRO A 38 24.61 25.01 18.91
C PRO A 38 23.49 26.06 19.05
N SER A 39 22.65 26.22 18.03
CA SER A 39 21.42 27.01 18.11
C SER A 39 20.25 26.12 18.55
N SER A 40 20.20 25.88 19.86
CA SER A 40 19.08 25.18 20.53
C SER A 40 17.80 26.04 20.54
N GLN A 41 17.13 26.15 19.39
CA GLN A 41 15.73 26.56 19.28
C GLN A 41 14.99 25.44 18.54
N SER A 42 14.06 24.78 19.23
CA SER A 42 13.59 23.46 18.85
C SER A 42 12.60 23.48 17.68
N PRO A 43 12.85 22.75 16.57
CA PRO A 43 11.89 22.66 15.45
C PRO A 43 10.53 22.06 15.86
N ALA A 44 10.49 21.32 16.98
CA ALA A 44 9.25 20.83 17.58
C ALA A 44 8.33 21.93 18.13
N VAL A 45 8.85 23.14 18.43
CA VAL A 45 8.04 24.29 18.88
C VAL A 45 7.37 24.95 17.69
N ASP A 46 8.10 25.23 16.61
CA ASP A 46 7.56 25.81 15.38
C ASP A 46 6.47 24.93 14.75
N ILE A 47 6.69 23.61 14.71
CA ILE A 47 5.70 22.65 14.19
C ILE A 47 4.43 22.67 15.06
N LYS A 48 4.56 22.66 16.39
CA LYS A 48 3.39 22.74 17.30
C LYS A 48 2.62 24.05 17.13
N GLN A 49 3.32 25.17 16.94
CA GLN A 49 2.69 26.48 16.80
C GLN A 49 1.92 26.59 15.47
N LYS A 50 2.53 26.17 14.35
CA LYS A 50 1.84 26.10 13.04
C LYS A 50 0.64 25.16 13.06
N VAL A 51 0.81 23.94 13.59
CA VAL A 51 -0.29 22.98 13.73
C VAL A 51 -1.42 23.55 14.60
N SER A 52 -1.12 24.31 15.66
CA SER A 52 -2.15 24.92 16.52
C SER A 52 -2.95 26.02 15.81
N GLU A 53 -2.32 26.77 14.90
CA GLU A 53 -2.95 27.82 14.11
C GLU A 53 -3.81 27.25 12.96
N ASP A 54 -3.27 26.24 12.25
CA ASP A 54 -4.01 25.47 11.25
C ASP A 54 -5.19 24.73 11.88
N LEU A 55 -5.03 24.10 13.05
CA LEU A 55 -6.11 23.40 13.75
C LEU A 55 -7.26 24.34 14.11
N ARG A 56 -7.01 25.58 14.54
CA ARG A 56 -8.07 26.56 14.83
C ARG A 56 -8.86 26.92 13.56
N SER A 57 -8.15 27.16 12.46
CA SER A 57 -8.74 27.51 11.16
C SER A 57 -9.56 26.34 10.58
N VAL A 58 -9.06 25.11 10.72
CA VAL A 58 -9.76 23.88 10.34
C VAL A 58 -10.97 23.65 11.24
N GLN A 59 -10.85 23.84 12.55
CA GLN A 59 -11.93 23.62 13.52
C GLN A 59 -13.12 24.57 13.30
N GLN A 60 -12.88 25.82 12.91
CA GLN A 60 -13.96 26.75 12.53
C GLN A 60 -14.66 26.28 11.25
N LYS A 61 -13.90 26.06 10.16
CA LYS A 61 -14.45 25.59 8.87
C LYS A 61 -15.16 24.23 8.98
N ALA A 62 -14.71 23.37 9.88
CA ALA A 62 -15.31 22.07 10.14
C ALA A 62 -16.67 22.22 10.84
N GLN A 63 -16.81 23.10 11.85
CA GLN A 63 -18.09 23.30 12.53
C GLN A 63 -19.20 23.75 11.56
N ASP A 64 -18.92 24.74 10.72
CA ASP A 64 -19.89 25.25 9.74
C ASP A 64 -20.24 24.19 8.67
N GLY A 65 -19.25 23.42 8.20
CA GLY A 65 -19.44 22.43 7.13
C GLY A 65 -20.00 21.07 7.59
N ILE A 66 -19.82 20.67 8.85
CA ILE A 66 -20.24 19.35 9.35
C ILE A 66 -21.77 19.25 9.44
N ALA A 67 -22.48 20.32 9.81
CA ALA A 67 -23.94 20.31 9.94
C ALA A 67 -24.63 19.92 8.62
N ASP A 68 -24.39 20.68 7.55
CA ASP A 68 -24.98 20.46 6.22
C ASP A 68 -24.62 19.10 5.60
N VAL A 69 -23.42 18.58 5.91
CA VAL A 69 -22.97 17.26 5.44
C VAL A 69 -23.64 16.14 6.22
N THR A 70 -23.87 16.32 7.53
CA THR A 70 -24.43 15.27 8.41
C THR A 70 -25.85 14.89 8.01
N ASP A 71 -26.72 15.86 7.74
CA ASP A 71 -28.11 15.57 7.35
C ASP A 71 -28.20 14.83 6.01
N LYS A 72 -27.44 15.29 5.00
CA LYS A 72 -27.34 14.61 3.69
C LYS A 72 -26.71 13.22 3.78
N ALA A 73 -25.73 13.06 4.67
CA ALA A 73 -25.12 11.76 4.94
C ALA A 73 -26.11 10.81 5.62
N LYS A 74 -26.93 11.26 6.57
CA LYS A 74 -27.93 10.43 7.27
C LYS A 74 -28.92 9.82 6.29
N ASP A 75 -29.45 10.64 5.39
CA ASP A 75 -30.43 10.22 4.40
C ASP A 75 -29.85 9.23 3.36
N THR A 76 -28.58 9.43 2.97
CA THR A 76 -27.88 8.57 2.01
C THR A 76 -27.43 7.25 2.63
N ALA A 77 -26.84 7.30 3.82
CA ALA A 77 -26.35 6.14 4.54
C ALA A 77 -27.50 5.19 4.93
N SER A 78 -28.64 5.72 5.36
CA SER A 78 -29.82 4.91 5.70
C SER A 78 -30.31 4.07 4.50
N LYS A 79 -30.26 4.63 3.29
CA LYS A 79 -30.63 3.94 2.04
C LYS A 79 -29.58 2.92 1.57
N GLN A 80 -28.31 3.11 1.94
CA GLN A 80 -27.19 2.25 1.50
C GLN A 80 -26.73 1.21 2.56
N LYS A 81 -27.25 1.28 3.79
CA LYS A 81 -26.83 0.49 4.96
C LYS A 81 -26.73 -1.01 4.69
N ASN A 82 -27.77 -1.60 4.08
CA ASN A 82 -27.81 -3.03 3.78
C ASN A 82 -26.74 -3.45 2.76
N MET A 83 -26.55 -2.69 1.68
CA MET A 83 -25.51 -2.97 0.67
C MET A 83 -24.09 -2.84 1.24
N VAL A 84 -23.88 -1.98 2.23
CA VAL A 84 -22.59 -1.87 2.94
C VAL A 84 -22.40 -3.07 3.88
N ALA A 85 -23.42 -3.46 4.64
CA ALA A 85 -23.38 -4.60 5.56
C ALA A 85 -23.04 -5.92 4.83
N GLU A 86 -23.62 -6.17 3.66
CA GLU A 86 -23.29 -7.35 2.83
C GLU A 86 -21.81 -7.38 2.42
N LYS A 87 -21.26 -6.23 1.98
CA LYS A 87 -19.85 -6.12 1.60
C LYS A 87 -18.90 -6.31 2.78
N VAL A 88 -19.24 -5.74 3.94
CA VAL A 88 -18.47 -5.92 5.19
C VAL A 88 -18.51 -7.37 5.64
N SER A 89 -19.66 -8.05 5.54
CA SER A 89 -19.79 -9.48 5.86
C SER A 89 -18.91 -10.36 4.96
N GLY A 90 -18.77 -10.03 3.67
CA GLY A 90 -17.86 -10.73 2.76
C GLY A 90 -16.39 -10.57 3.13
N ILE A 91 -15.98 -9.36 3.55
CA ILE A 91 -14.61 -9.09 4.04
C ILE A 91 -14.36 -9.82 5.36
N ALA A 92 -15.31 -9.78 6.30
CA ALA A 92 -15.21 -10.49 7.58
C ALA A 92 -15.04 -12.00 7.39
N ALA A 93 -15.83 -12.62 6.49
CA ALA A 93 -15.68 -14.03 6.16
C ALA A 93 -14.32 -14.37 5.55
N ALA A 94 -13.75 -13.49 4.71
CA ALA A 94 -12.40 -13.67 4.17
C ALA A 94 -11.32 -13.56 5.27
N MET A 95 -11.45 -12.61 6.20
CA MET A 95 -10.51 -12.46 7.32
C MET A 95 -10.63 -13.61 8.34
N GLU A 96 -11.83 -14.13 8.58
CA GLU A 96 -12.04 -15.28 9.47
C GLU A 96 -11.48 -16.58 8.86
N LYS A 97 -11.53 -16.74 7.53
CA LYS A 97 -10.82 -17.81 6.83
C LYS A 97 -9.30 -17.69 7.03
N ILE A 98 -8.71 -16.51 6.80
CA ILE A 98 -7.27 -16.25 7.00
C ILE A 98 -6.87 -16.50 8.47
N GLY A 99 -7.66 -16.01 9.43
CA GLY A 99 -7.43 -16.24 10.86
C GLY A 99 -7.50 -17.72 11.25
N SER A 100 -8.41 -18.48 10.64
CA SER A 100 -8.52 -19.93 10.84
C SER A 100 -7.33 -20.69 10.24
N GLU A 101 -6.81 -20.27 9.08
CA GLU A 101 -5.59 -20.83 8.47
C GLU A 101 -4.35 -20.51 9.34
N LEU A 102 -4.26 -19.31 9.92
CA LEU A 102 -3.21 -18.91 10.85
C LEU A 102 -3.28 -19.66 12.20
N GLU A 103 -4.48 -19.92 12.73
CA GLU A 103 -4.68 -20.68 13.98
C GLU A 103 -4.28 -22.16 13.83
N GLN A 104 -4.37 -22.72 12.61
CA GLN A 104 -4.00 -24.09 12.28
C GLN A 104 -2.51 -24.27 11.89
N GLY A 105 -1.79 -23.19 11.61
CA GLY A 105 -0.35 -23.20 11.31
C GLY A 105 0.54 -22.85 12.51
N ASP A 106 1.82 -22.59 12.24
CA ASP A 106 2.84 -22.27 13.27
C ASP A 106 2.59 -20.96 14.05
N GLN A 107 1.56 -20.18 13.69
CA GLN A 107 1.25 -18.87 14.26
C GLN A 107 -0.06 -18.87 15.06
N ALA A 108 -0.29 -19.93 15.84
CA ALA A 108 -1.51 -20.15 16.63
C ALA A 108 -1.90 -18.94 17.51
N ASP A 109 -0.94 -18.23 18.11
CA ASP A 109 -1.21 -17.04 18.94
C ASP A 109 -1.76 -15.86 18.12
N ILE A 110 -1.25 -15.67 16.90
CA ILE A 110 -1.73 -14.66 15.95
C ILE A 110 -3.11 -15.06 15.41
N GLY A 111 -3.35 -16.36 15.16
CA GLY A 111 -4.67 -16.89 14.84
C GLY A 111 -5.70 -16.59 15.94
N ARG A 112 -5.38 -16.91 17.21
CA ARG A 112 -6.24 -16.59 18.37
C ARG A 112 -6.50 -15.09 18.51
N MET A 113 -5.48 -14.25 18.34
CA MET A 113 -5.63 -12.80 18.39
C MET A 113 -6.55 -12.29 17.25
N THR A 114 -6.40 -12.85 16.05
CA THR A 114 -7.20 -12.52 14.87
C THR A 114 -8.67 -12.93 15.04
N LYS A 115 -8.94 -14.06 15.69
CA LYS A 115 -10.28 -14.58 16.02
C LYS A 115 -11.00 -13.78 17.10
N ASN A 116 -10.27 -13.32 18.11
CA ASN A 116 -10.80 -12.41 19.12
C ASN A 116 -11.12 -11.03 18.50
N LEU A 117 -10.29 -10.58 17.55
CA LEU A 117 -10.53 -9.36 16.79
C LEU A 117 -11.72 -9.49 15.83
N SER A 118 -11.85 -10.60 15.08
CA SER A 118 -12.99 -10.83 14.18
C SER A 118 -14.31 -10.91 14.94
N THR A 119 -14.34 -11.56 16.10
CA THR A 119 -15.51 -11.60 17.00
C THR A 119 -15.92 -10.19 17.44
N SER A 120 -14.95 -9.33 17.74
CA SER A 120 -15.19 -7.94 18.15
C SER A 120 -15.70 -7.09 16.97
N ILE A 121 -15.11 -7.24 15.78
CA ILE A 121 -15.55 -6.59 14.54
C ILE A 121 -16.97 -7.02 14.16
N ARG A 122 -17.30 -8.30 14.31
CA ARG A 122 -18.64 -8.82 14.02
C ARG A 122 -19.70 -8.20 14.93
N LYS A 123 -19.47 -8.20 16.25
CA LYS A 123 -20.37 -7.55 17.21
C LYS A 123 -20.55 -6.07 16.88
N PHE A 124 -19.47 -5.36 16.57
CA PHE A 124 -19.52 -3.96 16.15
C PHE A 124 -20.30 -3.75 14.84
N SER A 125 -20.18 -4.65 13.87
CA SER A 125 -20.94 -4.61 12.62
C SER A 125 -22.44 -4.90 12.81
N GLU A 126 -22.79 -5.79 13.74
CA GLU A 126 -24.17 -6.05 14.13
C GLU A 126 -24.75 -4.80 14.85
N ASP A 127 -24.01 -4.21 15.80
CA ASP A 127 -24.41 -3.00 16.53
C ASP A 127 -24.59 -1.77 15.60
N ILE A 128 -23.73 -1.61 14.57
CA ILE A 128 -23.89 -0.57 13.54
C ILE A 128 -25.15 -0.78 12.70
N LYS A 129 -25.57 -2.03 12.45
CA LYS A 129 -26.71 -2.33 11.58
C LYS A 129 -28.02 -1.75 12.13
N ASP A 130 -28.14 -1.64 13.45
CA ASP A 130 -29.37 -1.17 14.10
C ASP A 130 -29.27 0.28 14.64
N ARG A 131 -28.06 0.88 14.68
CA ARG A 131 -27.84 2.27 15.15
C ARG A 131 -28.02 3.36 14.08
N ASP A 132 -28.45 4.53 14.51
CA ASP A 132 -28.47 5.78 13.72
C ASP A 132 -27.07 6.38 13.52
N LEU A 133 -26.88 7.19 12.46
CA LEU A 133 -25.60 7.90 12.24
C LEU A 133 -25.18 8.78 13.43
N GLY A 134 -26.12 9.41 14.13
CA GLY A 134 -25.82 10.23 15.31
C GLY A 134 -25.18 9.41 16.44
N GLN A 135 -25.70 8.20 16.68
CA GLN A 135 -25.14 7.27 17.67
C GLN A 135 -23.77 6.74 17.25
N ILE A 136 -23.54 6.55 15.94
CA ILE A 136 -22.23 6.14 15.41
C ILE A 136 -21.21 7.29 15.55
N ALA A 137 -21.62 8.54 15.33
CA ALA A 137 -20.77 9.71 15.55
C ALA A 137 -20.42 9.88 17.05
N GLU A 138 -21.38 9.69 17.96
CA GLU A 138 -21.16 9.73 19.41
C GLU A 138 -20.16 8.65 19.87
N MET A 139 -20.29 7.42 19.36
CA MET A 139 -19.30 6.36 19.62
C MET A 139 -17.90 6.70 19.08
N ALA A 140 -17.81 7.37 17.93
CA ALA A 140 -16.54 7.80 17.35
C ALA A 140 -15.89 8.93 18.16
N GLU A 141 -16.68 9.87 18.70
CA GLU A 141 -16.19 10.92 19.62
C GLU A 141 -15.64 10.30 20.92
N ASP A 142 -16.42 9.43 21.56
CA ASP A 142 -16.03 8.76 22.81
C ASP A 142 -14.77 7.89 22.61
N PHE A 143 -14.67 7.15 21.49
CA PHE A 143 -13.46 6.45 21.11
C PHE A 143 -12.27 7.40 20.90
N GLY A 144 -12.45 8.50 20.18
CA GLY A 144 -11.41 9.52 19.95
C GLY A 144 -10.89 10.14 21.25
N ARG A 145 -11.77 10.35 22.23
CA ARG A 145 -11.43 10.84 23.57
C ARG A 145 -10.70 9.80 24.42
N LYS A 146 -11.07 8.52 24.31
CA LYS A 146 -10.45 7.40 25.05
C LYS A 146 -9.10 6.97 24.48
N GLN A 147 -8.94 6.98 23.15
CA GLN A 147 -7.74 6.49 22.46
C GLN A 147 -7.30 7.45 21.34
N PRO A 148 -6.78 8.66 21.68
CA PRO A 148 -6.45 9.69 20.70
C PRO A 148 -5.40 9.25 19.67
N LEU A 149 -4.43 8.40 20.06
CA LEU A 149 -3.44 7.86 19.12
C LEU A 149 -4.05 6.89 18.10
N ALA A 150 -5.01 6.06 18.51
CA ALA A 150 -5.70 5.14 17.61
C ALA A 150 -6.59 5.92 16.63
N PHE A 151 -7.30 6.94 17.11
CA PHE A 151 -8.10 7.84 16.28
C PHE A 151 -7.25 8.56 15.22
N LEU A 152 -6.09 9.12 15.60
CA LEU A 152 -5.16 9.75 14.66
C LEU A 152 -4.64 8.75 13.61
N GLY A 153 -4.34 7.51 13.99
CA GLY A 153 -3.94 6.46 13.06
C GLY A 153 -5.04 6.12 12.04
N ILE A 154 -6.28 5.93 12.50
CA ILE A 154 -7.44 5.67 11.64
C ILE A 154 -7.70 6.87 10.72
N ALA A 155 -7.67 8.10 11.25
CA ALA A 155 -7.89 9.33 10.48
C ALA A 155 -6.83 9.53 9.38
N ALA A 156 -5.57 9.22 9.65
CA ALA A 156 -4.49 9.27 8.64
C ALA A 156 -4.72 8.28 7.50
N VAL A 157 -5.06 7.02 7.83
CA VAL A 157 -5.39 5.99 6.82
C VAL A 157 -6.64 6.39 6.03
N ALA A 158 -7.67 6.91 6.69
CA ALA A 158 -8.89 7.40 6.04
C ALA A 158 -8.62 8.58 5.10
N GLY A 159 -7.74 9.53 5.47
CA GLY A 159 -7.34 10.65 4.61
C GLY A 159 -6.60 10.21 3.35
N ILE A 160 -5.70 9.22 3.47
CA ILE A 160 -5.01 8.61 2.32
C ILE A 160 -6.01 7.87 1.42
N ALA A 161 -6.92 7.08 2.00
CA ALA A 161 -7.95 6.36 1.27
C ALA A 161 -8.93 7.30 0.55
N ALA A 162 -9.36 8.39 1.21
CA ALA A 162 -10.19 9.43 0.63
C ALA A 162 -9.49 10.13 -0.55
N THR A 163 -8.21 10.46 -0.40
CA THR A 163 -7.40 11.02 -1.50
C THR A 163 -7.35 10.06 -2.69
N ARG A 164 -7.09 8.76 -2.45
CA ARG A 164 -7.11 7.74 -3.50
C ARG A 164 -8.46 7.59 -4.16
N PHE A 165 -9.56 7.63 -3.41
CA PHE A 165 -10.92 7.58 -3.94
C PHE A 165 -11.25 8.80 -4.80
N LEU A 166 -10.91 10.02 -4.35
CA LEU A 166 -11.10 11.25 -5.11
C LEU A 166 -10.32 11.23 -6.43
N THR A 167 -9.04 10.85 -6.40
CA THR A 167 -8.24 10.66 -7.63
C THR A 167 -8.85 9.61 -8.56
N ALA A 168 -9.20 8.43 -8.05
CA ALA A 168 -9.76 7.34 -8.85
C ALA A 168 -11.15 7.66 -9.42
N SER A 169 -11.96 8.46 -8.71
CA SER A 169 -13.26 8.95 -9.17
C SER A 169 -13.10 9.99 -10.28
N ALA A 170 -12.16 10.92 -10.14
CA ALA A 170 -11.84 11.90 -11.18
C ALA A 170 -11.35 11.22 -12.48
N SER A 171 -10.46 10.23 -12.40
CA SER A 171 -10.02 9.45 -13.57
C SER A 171 -11.18 8.75 -14.30
N ARG A 172 -12.24 8.37 -13.59
CA ARG A 172 -13.42 7.71 -14.17
C ARG A 172 -14.36 8.69 -14.91
N HIS A 173 -14.23 9.99 -14.67
CA HIS A 173 -14.99 11.05 -15.34
C HIS A 173 -14.25 11.69 -16.53
N GLY A 174 -12.96 11.35 -16.73
CA GLY A 174 -12.12 11.91 -17.81
C GLY A 174 -12.04 11.07 -19.09
N SER A 175 -12.64 9.88 -19.14
CA SER A 175 -12.49 8.94 -20.26
C SER A 175 -13.57 9.03 -21.35
N SER A 176 -14.43 10.05 -21.32
CA SER A 176 -15.56 10.21 -22.24
C SER A 176 -15.47 11.46 -23.12
N ASN A 177 -14.28 11.76 -23.67
CA ASN A 177 -14.15 12.58 -24.88
C ASN A 177 -12.79 12.42 -25.59
N ALA A 178 -12.50 11.22 -26.10
CA ALA A 178 -11.50 11.09 -27.16
C ALA A 178 -12.20 11.41 -28.50
N PRO A 179 -11.91 12.54 -29.17
CA PRO A 179 -12.40 12.74 -30.53
C PRO A 179 -11.77 11.67 -31.43
N VAL A 180 -12.60 10.82 -32.02
CA VAL A 180 -12.19 9.90 -33.07
C VAL A 180 -11.85 10.69 -34.34
N SER A 181 -10.63 11.22 -34.40
CA SER A 181 -10.09 11.88 -35.58
C SER A 181 -10.14 10.91 -36.77
N PRO A 182 -10.90 11.19 -37.85
CA PRO A 182 -10.91 10.34 -39.01
C PRO A 182 -9.60 10.54 -39.77
N GLN A 183 -8.65 9.61 -39.60
CA GLN A 183 -7.33 9.73 -40.21
C GLN A 183 -7.37 9.38 -41.71
N ALA A 184 -7.69 10.38 -42.52
CA ALA A 184 -7.54 10.35 -43.96
C ALA A 184 -6.09 10.69 -44.38
N GLY A 185 -5.53 9.91 -45.31
CA GLY A 185 -4.48 10.41 -46.22
C GLY A 185 -3.00 10.24 -45.81
N ALA A 186 -2.49 9.02 -45.96
CA ALA A 186 -1.33 8.64 -46.81
C ALA A 186 0.08 9.30 -46.72
N PHE A 187 1.05 8.45 -47.12
CA PHE A 187 2.45 8.71 -47.56
C PHE A 187 3.59 8.70 -46.53
N GLY A 188 4.55 7.80 -46.75
CA GLY A 188 5.79 7.64 -45.97
C GLY A 188 6.39 6.24 -46.12
N ALA A 189 7.01 5.93 -47.26
CA ALA A 189 7.56 4.60 -47.54
C ALA A 189 9.09 4.55 -47.38
N ALA A 190 9.61 3.49 -46.71
CA ALA A 190 10.79 2.72 -47.15
C ALA A 190 11.14 1.59 -46.15
N THR A 191 11.32 0.37 -46.67
CA THR A 191 12.28 -0.71 -46.29
C THR A 191 12.68 -0.89 -44.79
N SER A 192 12.68 -2.07 -44.17
CA SER A 192 12.45 -3.48 -44.58
C SER A 192 12.44 -4.36 -43.29
N SER A 193 12.53 -5.70 -43.21
CA SER A 193 12.87 -6.77 -44.17
C SER A 193 12.35 -8.15 -43.70
N SER A 194 12.55 -9.17 -44.56
CA SER A 194 12.65 -10.63 -44.30
C SER A 194 11.79 -11.29 -43.21
N ALA A 195 10.77 -12.04 -43.65
CA ALA A 195 10.23 -13.19 -42.93
C ALA A 195 10.07 -14.36 -43.93
N TYR A 196 10.67 -15.51 -43.62
CA TYR A 196 10.68 -16.69 -44.48
C TYR A 196 9.34 -17.45 -44.43
N PRO A 197 8.80 -17.94 -45.56
CA PRO A 197 7.70 -18.89 -45.54
C PRO A 197 8.20 -20.29 -45.14
N SER A 198 7.79 -20.79 -43.97
CA SER A 198 8.04 -22.18 -43.59
C SER A 198 7.00 -23.09 -44.24
N SER A 199 7.43 -23.83 -45.28
CA SER A 199 6.63 -24.87 -45.91
C SER A 199 6.70 -26.18 -45.10
N GLY A 200 5.71 -26.41 -44.24
CA GLY A 200 5.52 -27.70 -43.57
C GLY A 200 4.70 -28.65 -44.45
N SER A 201 5.32 -29.67 -45.02
CA SER A 201 4.66 -30.73 -45.79
C SER A 201 3.84 -31.66 -44.88
N VAL A 202 2.55 -31.80 -45.14
CA VAL A 202 1.73 -32.89 -44.57
C VAL A 202 2.03 -34.15 -45.37
N THR A 203 2.81 -35.06 -44.79
CA THR A 203 3.04 -36.40 -45.34
C THR A 203 1.96 -37.33 -44.81
N THR A 204 1.11 -37.83 -45.70
CA THR A 204 0.16 -38.90 -45.38
C THR A 204 0.89 -40.24 -45.44
N GLU A 205 0.97 -40.98 -44.33
CA GLU A 205 1.30 -42.40 -44.37
C GLU A 205 0.23 -43.24 -43.67
N ASP A 206 -0.29 -44.18 -44.45
CA ASP A 206 -1.20 -45.24 -44.05
C ASP A 206 -0.50 -46.25 -43.14
N LYS A 207 -1.19 -46.71 -42.09
CA LYS A 207 -0.92 -48.06 -41.57
C LYS A 207 -2.14 -48.69 -40.92
N THR A 208 -2.85 -49.45 -41.74
CA THR A 208 -3.79 -50.49 -41.33
C THR A 208 -3.13 -51.54 -40.41
N HIS A 209 -3.88 -51.99 -39.41
CA HIS A 209 -3.74 -53.34 -38.84
C HIS A 209 -5.06 -53.78 -38.20
N GLY A 210 -5.72 -54.72 -38.88
CA GLY A 210 -6.55 -55.77 -38.30
C GLY A 210 -5.92 -57.12 -38.67
#